data_AF-F9PRK1-F1
#
_entry.id   AF-F9PRK1-F1
#
_cell.length_a   1.000
_cell.length_b   1.000
_cell.length_c   1.000
_cell.angle_alpha   90.00
_cell.angle_beta   90.00
_cell.angle_gamma   90.00
#
_symmetry.space_group_name_H-M   'P 1'
#
loop_
_entity.id
_entity.type
_entity.pdbx_description
1 polymer ?
#
loop_
_entity_poly.entity_id
_entity_poly.type
_entity_poly.pdbx_seq_one_letter_code
_entity_poly.pdbx_strand_id
1 'polypeptide(L)'
;MGICNGFQALIKSGLIPYGRIKSLTEDDLTLYRNDSYHHISTSAITCVANVNSPWTQDFEIGQLHEIMFSHGEGKLVGNNIEKFKDLCAFQYCDFEGNASSNGKFNPNGSLYAIEGMISEDGLVLGKMGHSERYGTGLYKNKTIKEIQNIFENGVNYFKGNK
;
A
#
# COMPACT_ATOMS: atom_id res chain seq x y z
N MET A 1 -9.12 5.10 -5.84
CA MET A 1 -8.42 4.11 -5.00
C MET A 1 -8.43 2.76 -5.70
N GLY A 2 -7.33 2.00 -5.62
CA GLY A 2 -7.26 0.62 -6.11
C GLY A 2 -6.55 -0.29 -5.10
N ILE A 3 -7.20 -1.40 -4.73
CA ILE A 3 -6.69 -2.37 -3.75
C ILE A 3 -6.37 -3.69 -4.44
N CYS A 4 -5.22 -4.30 -4.14
CA CYS A 4 -4.70 -5.53 -4.72
C CYS A 4 -4.68 -5.46 -6.26
N ASN A 5 -5.56 -6.18 -6.96
CA ASN A 5 -5.67 -6.10 -8.43
C ASN A 5 -6.00 -4.67 -8.93
N GLY A 6 -6.70 -3.88 -8.12
CA GLY A 6 -6.92 -2.46 -8.44
C GLY A 6 -5.62 -1.66 -8.48
N PHE A 7 -4.66 -1.95 -7.59
CA PHE A 7 -3.35 -1.31 -7.64
C PHE A 7 -2.57 -1.72 -8.89
N GLN A 8 -2.62 -3.00 -9.27
CA GLN A 8 -2.03 -3.48 -10.53
C GLN A 8 -2.61 -2.76 -11.75
N ALA A 9 -3.91 -2.47 -11.77
CA ALA A 9 -4.52 -1.71 -12.86
C ALA A 9 -4.09 -0.23 -12.86
N LEU A 10 -4.01 0.39 -11.69
CA LEU A 10 -3.60 1.79 -11.55
C LEU A 10 -2.14 2.01 -11.94
N ILE A 11 -1.25 1.08 -11.56
CA ILE A 11 0.17 1.18 -11.94
C ILE A 11 0.32 0.97 -13.45
N LYS A 12 -0.37 -0.03 -14.03
CA LYS A 12 -0.34 -0.35 -15.47
C LYS A 12 -0.97 0.71 -16.38
N SER A 13 -1.77 1.62 -15.83
CA SER A 13 -2.37 2.74 -16.56
C SER A 13 -1.59 4.05 -16.42
N GLY A 14 -0.55 4.09 -15.57
CA GLY A 14 0.21 5.30 -15.27
C GLY A 14 -0.43 6.20 -14.20
N LEU A 15 -1.64 5.88 -13.72
CA LEU A 15 -2.29 6.67 -12.66
C LEU A 15 -1.48 6.64 -11.35
N ILE A 16 -0.77 5.54 -11.07
CA ILE A 16 0.29 5.50 -10.07
C ILE A 16 1.63 5.30 -10.79
N PRO A 17 2.68 6.08 -10.50
CA PRO A 17 2.70 7.22 -9.57
C PRO A 17 2.19 8.55 -10.17
N TYR A 18 1.86 8.65 -11.46
CA TYR A 18 1.81 9.96 -12.13
C TYR A 18 0.51 10.78 -12.00
N GLY A 19 -0.56 10.21 -11.44
CA GLY A 19 -1.88 10.86 -11.34
C GLY A 19 -2.61 11.03 -12.68
N ARG A 20 -2.03 10.58 -13.81
CA ARG A 20 -2.62 10.67 -15.14
C ARG A 20 -2.38 9.41 -15.96
N ILE A 21 -3.30 9.14 -16.88
CA ILE A 21 -3.13 8.03 -17.81
C ILE A 21 -1.92 8.31 -18.72
N LYS A 22 -0.99 7.35 -18.79
CA LYS A 22 0.14 7.39 -19.73
C LYS A 22 0.54 5.98 -20.15
N SER A 23 1.14 5.89 -21.33
CA SER A 23 1.87 4.69 -21.75
C SER A 23 3.08 4.48 -20.85
N LEU A 24 3.30 3.23 -20.45
CA LEU A 24 4.44 2.84 -19.64
C LEU A 24 5.66 2.52 -20.52
N THR A 25 6.82 2.68 -19.93
CA THR A 25 8.14 2.36 -20.45
C THR A 25 8.82 1.35 -19.52
N GLU A 26 9.96 0.79 -19.92
CA GLU A 26 10.71 -0.19 -19.12
C GLU A 26 11.22 0.38 -17.79
N ASP A 27 11.34 1.71 -17.68
CA ASP A 27 11.81 2.38 -16.47
C ASP A 27 10.69 2.72 -15.47
N ASP A 28 9.43 2.46 -15.84
CA ASP A 28 8.28 2.68 -14.97
C ASP A 28 8.16 1.61 -13.87
N LEU A 29 7.53 2.00 -12.76
CA LEU A 29 7.22 1.05 -11.69
C LEU A 29 6.20 0.01 -12.15
N THR A 30 6.30 -1.19 -11.61
CA THR A 30 5.34 -2.25 -11.84
C THR A 30 5.20 -3.15 -10.62
N LEU A 31 4.14 -3.96 -10.61
CA LEU A 31 3.96 -5.05 -9.67
C LEU A 31 4.34 -6.36 -10.37
N TYR A 32 5.25 -7.09 -9.75
CA TYR A 32 5.78 -8.34 -10.25
C TYR A 32 5.51 -9.50 -9.28
N ARG A 33 5.90 -10.71 -9.68
CA ARG A 33 5.81 -11.91 -8.85
C ARG A 33 6.50 -11.69 -7.50
N ASN A 34 5.88 -12.21 -6.45
CA ASN A 34 6.46 -12.22 -5.11
C ASN A 34 7.80 -12.99 -5.11
N ASP A 35 8.72 -12.65 -4.20
CA ASP A 35 10.01 -13.35 -4.09
C ASP A 35 9.89 -14.85 -3.77
N SER A 36 8.78 -15.26 -3.16
CA SER A 36 8.46 -16.66 -2.92
C SER A 36 8.04 -17.43 -4.18
N TYR A 37 7.78 -16.75 -5.30
CA TYR A 37 7.16 -17.30 -6.51
C TYR A 37 5.80 -17.98 -6.28
N HIS A 38 5.17 -17.73 -5.13
CA HIS A 38 3.89 -18.30 -4.74
C HIS A 38 2.88 -17.20 -4.39
N HIS A 39 1.60 -17.57 -4.49
CA HIS A 39 0.51 -16.77 -3.94
C HIS A 39 0.62 -16.73 -2.41
N ILE A 40 0.65 -15.52 -1.84
CA ILE A 40 0.61 -15.33 -0.39
C ILE A 40 -0.83 -15.08 0.06
N SER A 41 -1.20 -15.69 1.19
CA SER A 41 -2.45 -15.46 1.90
C SER A 41 -2.11 -15.35 3.38
N THR A 42 -1.78 -14.14 3.83
CA THR A 42 -1.18 -13.89 5.16
C THR A 42 -1.59 -12.52 5.71
N SER A 43 -1.30 -12.26 6.97
CA SER A 43 -1.23 -10.89 7.50
C SER A 43 0.21 -10.37 7.49
N ALA A 44 0.35 -9.04 7.50
CA ALA A 44 1.61 -8.35 7.77
C ALA A 44 1.35 -7.02 8.47
N ILE A 45 2.32 -6.53 9.25
CA ILE A 45 2.25 -5.21 9.85
C ILE A 45 2.73 -4.19 8.81
N THR A 46 1.96 -3.12 8.69
CA THR A 46 2.28 -1.97 7.86
C THR A 46 2.29 -0.70 8.69
N CYS A 47 3.16 0.24 8.34
CA CYS A 47 3.21 1.56 8.95
C CYS A 47 2.88 2.64 7.92
N VAL A 48 2.18 3.70 8.35
CA VAL A 48 1.84 4.85 7.51
C VAL A 48 3.11 5.65 7.23
N ALA A 49 3.43 5.86 5.95
CA ALA A 49 4.64 6.55 5.51
C ALA A 49 4.34 7.95 4.93
N ASN A 50 3.10 8.22 4.53
CA ASN A 50 2.72 9.51 3.94
C ASN A 50 1.23 9.84 4.21
N VAL A 51 0.98 11.07 4.68
CA VAL A 51 -0.35 11.62 5.01
C VAL A 51 -0.82 12.72 4.04
N ASN A 52 -0.06 12.98 2.97
CA ASN A 52 -0.35 13.98 1.94
C ASN A 52 -1.38 13.46 0.91
N SER A 53 -2.43 12.81 1.38
CA SER A 53 -3.49 12.29 0.53
C SER A 53 -4.82 12.28 1.26
N PRO A 54 -5.94 12.57 0.57
CA PRO A 54 -7.28 12.39 1.13
C PRO A 54 -7.53 11.02 1.75
N TRP A 55 -6.82 9.99 1.28
CA TRP A 55 -6.99 8.61 1.76
C TRP A 55 -6.22 8.33 3.05
N THR A 56 -5.24 9.16 3.42
CA THR A 56 -4.35 8.96 4.58
C THR A 56 -4.31 10.17 5.53
N GLN A 57 -5.09 11.21 5.26
CA GLN A 57 -5.05 12.50 5.98
C GLN A 57 -5.35 12.42 7.49
N ASP A 58 -6.20 11.48 7.92
CA ASP A 58 -6.57 11.34 9.35
C ASP A 58 -5.67 10.33 10.09
N PHE A 59 -4.59 9.87 9.45
CA PHE A 59 -3.59 9.00 10.07
C PHE A 59 -2.37 9.77 10.55
N GLU A 60 -1.61 9.16 11.46
CA GLU A 60 -0.31 9.66 11.90
C GLU A 60 0.82 8.92 11.17
N ILE A 61 1.91 9.62 10.85
CA ILE A 61 3.12 8.98 10.31
C ILE A 61 3.65 7.98 11.35
N GLY A 62 3.95 6.77 10.90
CA GLY A 62 4.38 5.65 11.75
C GLY A 62 3.22 4.85 12.36
N GLN A 63 1.96 5.27 12.18
CA GLN A 63 0.82 4.53 12.70
C GLN A 63 0.78 3.11 12.14
N LEU A 64 0.73 2.12 13.04
CA LEU A 64 0.80 0.71 12.70
C LEU A 64 -0.58 0.12 12.43
N HIS A 65 -0.63 -0.74 11.41
CA HIS A 65 -1.82 -1.50 11.05
C HIS A 65 -1.42 -2.91 10.64
N GLU A 66 -2.07 -3.92 11.21
CA GLU A 66 -1.96 -5.28 10.68
C GLU A 66 -3.00 -5.48 9.57
N ILE A 67 -2.53 -5.79 8.37
CA ILE A 67 -3.34 -5.84 7.14
C ILE A 67 -3.31 -7.24 6.54
N MET A 68 -4.38 -7.64 5.86
CA MET A 68 -4.51 -8.92 5.19
C MET A 68 -4.05 -8.83 3.73
N PHE A 69 -3.28 -9.80 3.26
CA PHE A 69 -2.72 -9.87 1.92
C PHE A 69 -3.16 -11.15 1.22
N SER A 70 -3.45 -11.05 -0.09
CA SER A 70 -3.96 -12.15 -0.90
C SER A 70 -3.59 -11.92 -2.36
N HIS A 71 -2.36 -12.28 -2.75
CA HIS A 71 -1.86 -12.04 -4.11
C HIS A 71 -0.65 -12.91 -4.49
N GLY A 72 -0.46 -13.16 -5.79
CA GLY A 72 0.77 -13.77 -6.36
C GLY A 72 1.75 -12.78 -6.99
N GLU A 73 1.26 -11.58 -7.33
CA GLU A 73 2.01 -10.55 -8.05
C GLU A 73 1.85 -9.19 -7.36
N GLY A 74 2.47 -9.03 -6.19
CA GLY A 74 2.39 -7.79 -5.42
C GLY A 74 3.73 -7.13 -5.11
N LYS A 75 4.82 -7.63 -5.66
CA LYS A 75 6.15 -7.08 -5.43
C LYS A 75 6.32 -5.79 -6.24
N LEU A 76 6.44 -4.64 -5.58
CA LEU A 76 6.77 -3.39 -6.25
C LEU A 76 8.25 -3.38 -6.66
N VAL A 77 8.48 -3.16 -7.96
CA VAL A 77 9.81 -3.08 -8.59
C VAL A 77 9.84 -1.96 -9.64
N GLY A 78 11.03 -1.50 -9.99
CA GLY A 78 11.26 -0.60 -11.12
C GLY A 78 12.57 0.16 -11.00
N ASN A 79 13.13 0.58 -12.15
CA ASN A 79 14.43 1.26 -12.21
C ASN A 79 14.41 2.63 -11.54
N ASN A 80 13.28 3.36 -11.68
CA ASN A 80 13.13 4.72 -11.15
C ASN A 80 12.51 4.78 -9.75
N ILE A 81 12.60 3.71 -8.95
CA ILE A 81 12.00 3.66 -7.62
C ILE A 81 12.47 4.79 -6.68
N GLU A 82 13.74 5.18 -6.78
CA GLU A 82 14.29 6.31 -6.00
C GLU A 82 13.56 7.64 -6.27
N LYS A 83 13.04 7.84 -7.48
CA LYS A 83 12.28 9.05 -7.84
C LYS A 83 10.92 9.11 -7.15
N PHE A 84 10.34 7.97 -6.83
CA PHE A 84 8.95 7.86 -6.38
C PHE A 84 8.81 7.36 -4.95
N LYS A 85 9.92 7.08 -4.24
CA LYS A 85 9.89 6.53 -2.89
C LYS A 85 9.12 7.40 -1.89
N ASP A 86 9.15 8.73 -2.07
CA ASP A 86 8.45 9.67 -1.18
C ASP A 86 6.93 9.64 -1.37
N LEU A 87 6.44 9.02 -2.45
CA LEU A 87 5.02 8.75 -2.68
C LEU A 87 4.54 7.47 -1.99
N CYS A 88 5.39 6.81 -1.20
CA CYS A 88 5.01 5.65 -0.40
C CYS A 88 3.95 6.04 0.64
N ALA A 89 2.76 5.45 0.54
CA ALA A 89 1.67 5.66 1.49
C ALA A 89 1.85 4.78 2.74
N PHE A 90 2.30 3.55 2.53
CA PHE A 90 2.42 2.52 3.56
C PHE A 90 3.63 1.64 3.27
N GLN A 91 4.33 1.25 4.33
CA GLN A 91 5.46 0.32 4.26
C GLN A 91 5.16 -0.95 5.06
N TYR A 92 5.73 -2.08 4.67
CA TYR A 92 5.84 -3.28 5.51
C TYR A 92 6.86 -3.02 6.61
N CYS A 93 6.47 -3.27 7.86
CA CYS A 93 7.28 -2.91 9.02
C CYS A 93 7.42 -4.12 9.96
N ASP A 94 8.53 -4.17 10.70
CA ASP A 94 8.74 -5.20 11.72
C ASP A 94 7.87 -4.96 12.96
N PHE A 95 8.06 -5.78 14.00
CA PHE A 95 7.29 -5.65 15.24
C PHE A 95 7.60 -4.37 16.04
N GLU A 96 8.71 -3.70 15.74
CA GLU A 96 9.10 -2.43 16.35
C GLU A 96 8.63 -1.22 15.51
N GLY A 97 7.98 -1.47 14.37
CA GLY A 97 7.46 -0.45 13.47
C GLY A 97 8.48 0.09 12.47
N ASN A 98 9.67 -0.52 12.36
CA ASN A 98 10.67 -0.11 11.38
C ASN A 98 10.37 -0.74 10.01
N ALA A 99 10.42 0.06 8.94
CA ALA A 99 10.28 -0.45 7.59
C ALA A 99 11.35 -1.52 7.30
N SER A 100 10.94 -2.68 6.79
CA SER A 100 11.81 -3.85 6.71
C SER A 100 11.73 -4.56 5.37
N SER A 101 12.89 -4.78 4.74
CA SER A 101 13.03 -5.64 3.55
C SER A 101 13.14 -7.13 3.89
N ASN A 102 13.15 -7.50 5.17
CA ASN A 102 13.19 -8.91 5.57
C ASN A 102 11.88 -9.61 5.17
N GLY A 103 11.98 -10.73 4.45
CA GLY A 103 10.85 -11.52 3.96
C GLY A 103 9.88 -12.03 5.05
N LYS A 104 10.32 -12.07 6.32
CA LYS A 104 9.44 -12.35 7.47
C LYS A 104 8.36 -11.27 7.67
N PHE A 105 8.67 -10.02 7.35
CA PHE A 105 7.81 -8.85 7.57
C PHE A 105 7.28 -8.26 6.26
N ASN A 106 8.07 -8.36 5.18
CA ASN A 106 7.71 -7.98 3.82
C ASN A 106 7.48 -9.26 2.99
N PRO A 107 6.23 -9.79 2.96
CA PRO A 107 5.96 -11.13 2.46
C PRO A 107 6.08 -11.26 0.94
N ASN A 108 6.18 -10.14 0.21
CA ASN A 108 6.28 -10.13 -1.25
C ASN A 108 7.64 -9.65 -1.78
N GLY A 109 8.47 -9.05 -0.92
CA GLY A 109 9.80 -8.58 -1.26
C GLY A 109 9.83 -7.22 -1.95
N SER A 110 8.80 -6.39 -1.79
CA SER A 110 8.73 -5.06 -2.43
C SER A 110 9.92 -4.19 -2.06
N LEU A 111 10.44 -3.44 -3.03
CA LEU A 111 11.53 -2.48 -2.82
C LEU A 111 11.12 -1.41 -1.80
N TYR A 112 12.06 -0.98 -0.95
CA TYR A 112 11.84 -0.03 0.17
C TYR A 112 10.69 -0.43 1.10
N ALA A 113 10.36 -1.73 1.14
CA ALA A 113 9.21 -2.24 1.86
C ALA A 113 7.89 -1.58 1.47
N ILE A 114 7.76 -1.01 0.27
CA ILE A 114 6.55 -0.29 -0.14
C ILE A 114 5.38 -1.26 -0.30
N GLU A 115 4.30 -1.02 0.44
CA GLU A 115 3.05 -1.78 0.36
C GLU A 115 1.98 -1.07 -0.48
N GLY A 116 1.99 0.26 -0.43
CA GLY A 116 1.08 1.11 -1.20
C GLY A 116 1.70 2.47 -1.48
N MET A 117 1.18 3.13 -2.53
CA MET A 117 1.67 4.41 -3.03
C MET A 117 0.50 5.33 -3.37
N ILE A 118 0.75 6.63 -3.23
CA ILE A 118 -0.12 7.68 -3.76
C ILE A 118 0.42 8.18 -5.11
N SER A 119 -0.42 8.85 -5.88
CA SER A 119 0.00 9.60 -7.06
C SER A 119 0.73 10.89 -6.67
N GLU A 120 1.46 11.49 -7.63
CA GLU A 120 2.15 12.77 -7.48
C GLU A 120 1.21 13.91 -7.06
N ASP A 121 -0.07 13.85 -7.47
CA ASP A 121 -1.11 14.81 -7.04
C ASP A 121 -1.81 14.41 -5.72
N GLY A 122 -1.45 13.27 -5.14
CA GLY A 122 -2.00 12.71 -3.90
C GLY A 122 -3.44 12.17 -4.00
N LEU A 123 -4.11 12.28 -5.15
CA LEU A 123 -5.54 11.98 -5.28
C LEU A 123 -5.84 10.49 -5.53
N VAL A 124 -4.87 9.74 -6.06
CA VAL A 124 -5.00 8.31 -6.33
C VAL A 124 -4.19 7.54 -5.29
N LEU A 125 -4.82 6.59 -4.61
CA LEU A 125 -4.15 5.60 -3.77
C LEU A 125 -4.19 4.22 -4.42
N GLY A 126 -3.04 3.57 -4.53
CA GLY A 126 -2.89 2.16 -4.86
C GLY A 126 -2.24 1.40 -3.70
N LYS A 127 -2.75 0.23 -3.31
CA LYS A 127 -2.14 -0.61 -2.27
C LYS A 127 -2.42 -2.10 -2.44
N MET A 128 -1.56 -2.97 -1.92
CA MET A 128 -1.72 -4.43 -2.03
C MET A 128 -2.56 -5.04 -0.92
N GLY A 129 -2.49 -4.46 0.27
CA GLY A 129 -3.17 -4.89 1.48
C GLY A 129 -4.64 -4.56 1.45
N HIS A 130 -5.44 -5.52 1.88
CA HIS A 130 -6.89 -5.45 1.84
C HIS A 130 -7.45 -4.74 3.08
N SER A 131 -7.40 -3.41 3.09
CA SER A 131 -8.00 -2.59 4.15
C SER A 131 -9.52 -2.67 4.18
N GLU A 132 -10.16 -3.22 3.14
CA GLU A 132 -11.59 -3.51 3.08
C GLU A 132 -11.96 -4.87 3.69
N ARG A 133 -10.98 -5.78 3.88
CA ARG A 133 -11.21 -7.07 4.52
C ARG A 133 -11.15 -6.94 6.03
N TYR A 134 -12.22 -6.39 6.61
CA TYR A 134 -12.44 -6.33 8.05
C TYR A 134 -13.92 -6.58 8.36
N GLY A 135 -14.20 -6.99 9.60
CA GLY A 135 -15.57 -7.26 10.04
C GLY A 135 -15.61 -7.86 11.44
N THR A 136 -16.77 -7.77 12.09
CA THR A 136 -16.97 -8.31 13.43
C THR A 136 -16.69 -9.81 13.47
N GLY A 137 -15.75 -10.22 14.34
CA GLY A 137 -15.41 -11.62 14.54
C GLY A 137 -14.44 -12.22 13.50
N LEU A 138 -13.96 -11.44 12.54
CA LEU A 138 -12.89 -11.85 11.62
C LEU A 138 -11.52 -11.58 12.22
N TYR A 139 -10.51 -12.33 11.75
CA TYR A 139 -9.09 -12.11 12.06
C TYR A 139 -8.79 -11.95 13.57
N LYS A 140 -9.38 -12.82 14.39
CA LYS A 140 -9.29 -12.77 15.86
C LYS A 140 -7.86 -12.90 16.41
N ASN A 141 -6.93 -13.39 15.59
CA ASN A 141 -5.52 -13.58 15.89
C ASN A 141 -4.65 -12.36 15.60
N LYS A 142 -5.22 -11.25 15.10
CA LYS A 142 -4.48 -10.00 14.90
C LYS A 142 -3.91 -9.50 16.22
N THR A 143 -2.65 -9.09 16.19
CA THR A 143 -1.98 -8.42 17.31
C THR A 143 -2.33 -6.94 17.35
N ILE A 144 -2.54 -6.31 16.18
CA ILE A 144 -2.93 -4.90 16.04
C ILE A 144 -4.42 -4.83 15.64
N LYS A 145 -5.24 -4.22 16.49
CA LYS A 145 -6.72 -4.21 16.35
C LYS A 145 -7.24 -3.00 15.60
N GLU A 146 -6.42 -1.97 15.46
CA GLU A 146 -6.67 -0.73 14.76
C GLU A 146 -7.10 -1.03 13.31
N ILE A 147 -8.15 -0.33 12.87
CA ILE A 147 -8.68 -0.42 11.52
C ILE A 147 -8.04 0.68 10.68
N GLN A 148 -7.46 0.30 9.54
CA GLN A 148 -6.93 1.26 8.57
C GLN A 148 -8.07 1.83 7.72
N ASN A 149 -8.85 2.76 8.28
CA ASN A 149 -10.10 3.24 7.67
C ASN A 149 -9.89 4.29 6.56
N ILE A 150 -9.20 3.90 5.48
CA ILE A 150 -8.96 4.74 4.31
C ILE A 150 -10.25 5.24 3.62
N PHE A 151 -11.37 4.56 3.86
CA PHE A 151 -12.67 4.91 3.28
C PHE A 151 -13.30 6.11 3.99
N GLU A 152 -13.24 6.13 5.32
CA GLU A 152 -13.69 7.27 6.12
C GLU A 152 -12.90 8.53 5.78
N ASN A 153 -11.57 8.43 5.67
CA ASN A 153 -10.72 9.55 5.24
C ASN A 153 -11.18 10.11 3.88
N GLY A 154 -11.41 9.23 2.90
CA GLY A 154 -11.92 9.63 1.59
C GLY A 154 -13.29 10.32 1.68
N VAL A 155 -14.21 9.80 2.49
CA VAL A 155 -15.53 10.43 2.71
C VAL A 155 -15.40 11.80 3.38
N ASN A 156 -14.53 11.93 4.39
CA ASN A 156 -14.30 13.19 5.11
C ASN A 156 -13.78 14.27 4.18
N TYR A 157 -12.84 13.93 3.30
CA TYR A 157 -12.34 14.84 2.27
C TYR A 157 -13.46 15.40 1.38
N PHE A 158 -14.33 14.54 0.85
CA PHE A 158 -15.44 14.98 -0.01
C PHE A 158 -16.52 15.75 0.73
N LYS A 159 -16.69 15.51 2.04
CA LYS A 159 -17.61 16.29 2.89
C LYS A 159 -17.08 17.68 3.25
N GLY A 160 -15.81 17.96 3.01
CA GLY A 160 -15.17 19.22 3.42
C GLY A 160 -14.88 19.31 4.92
N ASN A 161 -14.92 18.18 5.63
CA ASN A 161 -14.45 18.09 7.01
C ASN A 161 -12.91 18.12 6.94
N LYS A 162 -12.33 19.30 7.12
CA LYS A 162 -10.88 19.50 7.23
C LYS A 162 -10.47 19.67 8.67
#